data_AF-A0A538HAH8-F1
#
_entry.id   AF-A0A538HAH8-F1
#
_cell.length_a   1.000
_cell.length_b   1.000
_cell.length_c   1.000
_cell.angle_alpha   90.00
_cell.angle_beta   90.00
_cell.angle_gamma   90.00
#
_symmetry.space_group_name_H-M   'P 1'
#
loop_
_entity.id
_entity.type
_entity.pdbx_description
1 polymer ?
#
loop_
_entity_poly.entity_id
_entity_poly.type
_entity_poly.pdbx_seq_one_letter_code
_entity_poly.pdbx_strand_id
1 'polypeptide(L)'
;MAVDERSRHELYLKLEETLGPDAATTLMEHLPGVGWADVATKHDLDGLRRDLVSIEERLTLRFEATLHRELARQSRSMIFAMIGVMLTMGSLTLTAIHLA
;
A
#
# COMPACT_ATOMS: atom_id res chain seq x y z
N MET A 1 9.45 19.14 -20.03
CA MET A 1 10.52 20.09 -20.43
C MET A 1 10.81 20.93 -19.21
N ALA A 2 11.77 20.51 -18.40
CA ALA A 2 12.19 21.27 -17.22
C ALA A 2 12.77 22.60 -17.72
N VAL A 3 12.34 23.72 -17.15
CA VAL A 3 12.98 25.02 -17.40
C VAL A 3 14.41 24.89 -16.87
N ASP A 4 15.37 24.88 -17.78
CA ASP A 4 16.80 24.74 -17.48
C ASP A 4 17.27 25.96 -16.68
N GLU A 5 18.15 25.76 -15.71
CA GLU A 5 18.69 26.85 -14.86
C GLU A 5 19.34 27.94 -15.72
N ARG A 6 19.88 27.54 -16.87
CA ARG A 6 20.40 28.43 -17.91
C ARG A 6 19.34 29.39 -18.47
N SER A 7 18.15 28.90 -18.80
CA SER A 7 17.05 29.75 -19.32
C SER A 7 16.53 30.72 -18.26
N ARG A 8 16.57 30.31 -16.98
CA ARG A 8 16.19 31.15 -15.84
C ARG A 8 17.20 32.29 -15.64
N HIS A 9 18.48 31.99 -15.79
CA HIS A 9 19.55 32.99 -15.73
C HIS A 9 19.48 33.98 -16.91
N GLU A 10 19.27 33.49 -18.13
CA GLU A 10 19.11 34.35 -19.32
C GLU A 10 17.87 35.27 -19.22
N LEU A 11 16.79 34.80 -18.59
CA LEU A 11 15.60 35.60 -18.30
C LEU A 11 15.90 36.70 -17.28
N TYR A 12 16.63 36.38 -16.20
CA TYR A 12 17.03 37.37 -15.18
C TYR A 12 17.83 38.51 -15.81
N LEU A 13 18.84 38.21 -16.64
CA LEU A 13 19.68 39.23 -17.28
C LEU A 13 18.88 40.19 -18.17
N LYS A 14 17.92 39.68 -18.95
CA LYS A 14 17.03 40.52 -19.77
C LYS A 14 16.09 41.38 -18.93
N LEU A 15 15.58 40.83 -17.83
CA LEU A 15 14.71 41.57 -16.91
C LEU A 15 15.49 42.67 -16.20
N GLU A 16 16.73 42.41 -15.79
CA GLU A 16 17.63 43.38 -15.16
C GLU A 16 17.93 44.55 -16.11
N GLU A 17 18.21 44.27 -17.38
CA GLU A 17 18.44 45.31 -18.41
C GLU A 17 17.21 46.21 -18.62
N THR A 18 16.00 45.65 -18.52
CA THR A 18 14.76 46.38 -18.86
C THR A 18 14.11 47.08 -17.65
N LEU A 19 14.14 46.45 -16.49
CA LEU A 19 13.39 46.85 -15.28
C LEU A 19 14.30 47.34 -14.16
N GLY A 20 15.62 47.11 -14.27
CA GLY A 20 16.58 47.30 -13.20
C GLY A 20 16.66 46.09 -12.26
N PRO A 21 17.76 45.98 -11.48
CA PRO A 21 18.09 44.80 -10.69
C PRO A 21 17.05 44.47 -9.60
N ASP A 22 16.52 45.48 -8.90
CA ASP A 22 15.58 45.25 -7.80
C ASP A 22 14.22 44.73 -8.29
N ALA A 23 13.70 45.30 -9.37
CA ALA A 23 12.43 44.88 -9.96
C ALA A 23 12.54 43.51 -10.65
N ALA A 24 13.68 43.23 -11.30
CA ALA A 24 13.96 41.92 -11.89
C ALA A 24 14.04 40.82 -10.83
N THR A 25 14.72 41.09 -9.70
CA THR A 25 14.82 40.17 -8.56
C THR A 25 13.44 39.88 -7.99
N THR A 26 12.66 40.92 -7.70
CA THR A 26 11.29 40.78 -7.16
C THR A 26 10.41 39.91 -8.07
N LEU A 27 10.47 40.11 -9.39
CA LEU A 27 9.70 39.31 -10.33
C LEU A 27 10.15 37.85 -10.35
N MET A 28 11.46 37.61 -10.35
CA MET A 28 12.02 36.25 -10.35
C MET A 28 11.75 35.48 -9.05
N GLU A 29 11.59 36.18 -7.93
CA GLU A 29 11.14 35.59 -6.65
C GLU A 29 9.67 35.17 -6.66
N HIS A 30 8.83 35.83 -7.47
CA HIS A 30 7.42 35.47 -7.64
C HIS A 30 7.17 34.40 -8.68
N LEU A 31 8.15 34.12 -9.55
CA LEU A 31 8.05 33.00 -10.49
C LEU A 31 8.17 31.68 -9.73
N PRO A 32 7.31 30.69 -10.02
CA PRO A 32 7.45 29.37 -9.42
C PRO A 32 8.85 28.83 -9.73
N GLY A 33 9.54 28.37 -8.70
CA GLY A 33 10.85 27.74 -8.84
C GLY A 33 10.81 26.56 -9.82
N VAL A 34 11.98 26.20 -10.37
CA VAL A 34 12.13 24.97 -11.15
C VAL A 34 11.60 23.78 -10.34
N GLY A 35 10.90 22.85 -11.00
CA GLY A 35 10.41 21.61 -10.38
C GLY A 35 8.92 21.56 -10.01
N TRP A 36 8.12 22.60 -10.29
CA TRP A 36 6.65 22.49 -10.12
C TRP A 36 6.01 21.44 -11.03
N ALA A 37 6.65 21.12 -12.16
CA ALA A 37 6.25 20.01 -13.02
C ALA A 37 6.52 18.64 -12.38
N ASP A 38 7.42 18.57 -11.40
CA ASP A 38 7.79 17.34 -10.68
C ASP A 38 6.99 17.19 -9.36
N VAL A 39 6.19 18.19 -9.00
CA VAL A 39 5.27 18.08 -7.85
C VAL A 39 4.07 17.26 -8.28
N ALA A 40 3.88 16.11 -7.63
CA ALA A 40 2.71 15.26 -7.84
C ALA A 40 1.43 16.09 -7.77
N THR A 41 0.64 16.05 -8.83
CA THR A 41 -0.62 16.78 -8.90
C THR A 41 -1.67 16.10 -8.02
N LYS A 42 -2.74 16.83 -7.67
CA LYS A 42 -3.88 16.21 -6.96
C LYS A 42 -4.44 15.01 -7.73
N HIS A 43 -4.40 15.04 -9.06
CA HIS A 43 -4.86 13.94 -9.90
C HIS A 43 -3.99 12.69 -9.74
N ASP A 44 -2.67 12.86 -9.63
CA ASP A 44 -1.74 11.75 -9.41
C ASP A 44 -1.98 11.10 -8.04
N LEU A 45 -2.26 11.91 -7.02
CA LEU A 45 -2.63 11.43 -5.69
C LEU A 45 -3.99 10.71 -5.68
N ASP A 46 -4.98 11.20 -6.43
CA ASP A 46 -6.28 10.53 -6.57
C ASP A 46 -6.17 9.20 -7.34
N GLY A 47 -5.25 9.13 -8.31
CA GLY A 47 -4.85 7.87 -8.96
C GLY A 47 -4.29 6.88 -7.94
N LEU A 48 -3.26 7.31 -7.21
CA LEU A 48 -2.60 6.48 -6.20
C LEU A 48 -3.56 6.02 -5.09
N ARG A 49 -4.47 6.89 -4.64
CA ARG A 49 -5.50 6.56 -3.66
C ARG A 49 -6.42 5.45 -4.15
N ARG A 50 -6.87 5.52 -5.40
CA ARG A 50 -7.73 4.48 -6.00
C ARG A 50 -7.00 3.14 -6.12
N ASP A 51 -5.74 3.18 -6.51
CA ASP A 51 -4.91 1.98 -6.59
C ASP A 51 -4.72 1.33 -5.23
N LEU A 52 -4.47 2.13 -4.19
CA LEU A 52 -4.34 1.64 -2.81
C LEU A 52 -5.63 0.97 -2.33
N VAL A 53 -6.80 1.58 -2.54
CA VAL A 53 -8.10 1.00 -2.17
C VAL A 53 -8.32 -0.34 -2.90
N SER A 54 -8.03 -0.39 -4.21
CA SER A 54 -8.14 -1.61 -5.01
C SER A 54 -7.20 -2.72 -4.49
N ILE A 55 -5.98 -2.37 -4.07
CA ILE A 55 -5.04 -3.33 -3.49
C ILE A 55 -5.56 -3.87 -2.15
N GLU A 56 -6.07 -3.00 -1.28
CA GLU A 56 -6.63 -3.37 0.02
C GLU A 56 -7.80 -4.35 -0.13
N GLU A 57 -8.76 -4.06 -1.02
CA GLU A 57 -9.89 -4.94 -1.30
C GLU A 57 -9.42 -6.31 -1.80
N ARG A 58 -8.48 -6.33 -2.75
CA ARG A 58 -7.92 -7.58 -3.29
C ARG A 58 -7.18 -8.39 -2.24
N LEU A 59 -6.44 -7.74 -1.34
CA LEU A 59 -5.74 -8.41 -0.24
C LEU A 59 -6.73 -9.01 0.74
N THR A 60 -7.78 -8.26 1.11
CA THR A 60 -8.82 -8.72 2.02
C THR A 60 -9.53 -9.96 1.48
N LEU A 61 -9.98 -9.93 0.22
CA LEU A 61 -10.64 -11.06 -0.43
C LEU A 61 -9.71 -12.29 -0.53
N ARG A 62 -8.44 -12.09 -0.87
CA ARG A 62 -7.47 -13.19 -0.96
C ARG A 62 -7.18 -13.80 0.40
N PHE A 63 -7.03 -12.97 1.43
CA PHE A 63 -6.76 -13.42 2.78
C PHE A 63 -7.95 -14.21 3.32
N GLU A 64 -9.17 -13.69 3.17
CA GLU A 64 -10.39 -14.36 3.57
C GLU A 64 -10.55 -15.71 2.86
N ALA A 65 -10.35 -15.76 1.55
CA ALA A 65 -10.43 -17.02 0.79
C ALA A 65 -9.35 -18.02 1.21
N THR A 66 -8.14 -17.55 1.53
CA THR A 66 -7.02 -18.41 1.96
C THR A 66 -7.27 -18.96 3.36
N LEU A 67 -7.69 -18.11 4.30
CA LEU A 67 -8.07 -18.55 5.65
C LEU A 67 -9.21 -19.55 5.63
N HIS A 68 -10.29 -19.28 4.88
CA HIS A 68 -11.41 -20.20 4.79
C HIS A 68 -10.99 -21.56 4.25
N ARG A 69 -10.11 -21.61 3.24
CA ARG A 69 -9.61 -22.88 2.69
C ARG A 69 -8.76 -23.63 3.71
N GLU A 70 -7.87 -22.93 4.41
CA GLU A 70 -6.98 -23.58 5.37
C GLU A 70 -7.74 -24.05 6.61
N LEU A 71 -8.63 -23.21 7.15
CA LEU A 71 -9.53 -23.58 8.25
C LEU A 71 -10.43 -24.75 7.87
N ALA A 72 -11.00 -24.76 6.66
CA ALA A 72 -11.84 -25.88 6.21
C ALA A 72 -11.03 -27.18 6.06
N ARG A 73 -9.78 -27.10 5.59
CA ARG A 73 -8.89 -28.26 5.49
C ARG A 73 -8.50 -28.80 6.87
N GLN A 74 -8.10 -27.91 7.78
CA GLN A 74 -7.72 -28.26 9.14
C GLN A 74 -8.91 -28.79 9.95
N SER A 75 -10.09 -28.17 9.83
CA SER A 75 -11.30 -28.62 10.52
C SER A 75 -11.62 -30.07 10.18
N ARG A 76 -11.53 -30.45 8.90
CA ARG A 76 -11.78 -31.84 8.46
C ARG A 76 -10.79 -32.81 9.09
N SER A 77 -9.49 -32.54 9.04
CA SER A 77 -8.48 -33.44 9.60
C SER A 77 -8.58 -33.54 11.14
N MET A 78 -8.85 -32.43 11.82
CA MET A 78 -9.04 -32.40 13.26
C MET A 78 -10.29 -33.19 13.70
N ILE A 79 -11.41 -33.06 12.98
CA ILE A 79 -12.63 -33.83 13.28
C ILE A 79 -12.35 -35.33 13.20
N PHE A 80 -11.71 -35.80 12.13
CA PHE A 80 -11.37 -37.22 11.98
C PHE A 80 -10.40 -37.70 13.07
N ALA A 81 -9.36 -36.90 13.38
CA ALA A 81 -8.41 -37.22 14.44
C ALA A 81 -9.10 -37.29 15.83
N MET A 82 -9.98 -36.34 16.16
CA MET A 82 -10.70 -36.32 17.43
C MET A 82 -11.66 -37.49 17.58
N ILE A 83 -12.39 -37.87 16.52
CA ILE A 83 -13.25 -39.07 16.54
C ILE A 83 -12.42 -40.31 16.82
N GLY A 84 -11.25 -40.44 16.17
CA GLY A 84 -10.32 -41.53 16.42
C GLY A 84 -9.86 -41.60 17.88
N VAL A 85 -9.45 -40.47 18.46
CA VAL A 85 -9.02 -40.39 19.87
C VAL A 85 -10.16 -40.70 20.83
N MET A 86 -11.37 -40.23 20.56
CA MET A 86 -12.55 -40.53 21.40
C MET A 86 -12.87 -42.03 21.39
N LEU A 87 -12.78 -42.69 20.23
CA LEU A 87 -13.00 -44.13 20.11
C LEU A 87 -11.93 -44.94 20.86
N THR A 88 -10.65 -44.58 20.75
CA THR A 88 -9.57 -45.28 21.46
C THR A 88 -9.69 -45.09 22.98
N MET A 89 -10.01 -43.88 23.42
CA MET A 89 -10.20 -43.58 24.85
C MET A 89 -11.40 -44.33 25.43
N GLY A 90 -12.52 -44.41 24.71
CA GLY A 90 -13.69 -45.20 25.12
C GLY A 90 -13.42 -46.70 25.17
N SER A 91 -12.61 -47.22 24.24
CA SER A 91 -12.18 -48.62 24.28
C SER A 91 -11.31 -48.91 25.51
N LEU A 92 -10.41 -47.99 25.88
CA LEU A 92 -9.54 -48.16 27.05
C LEU A 92 -10.33 -48.18 28.36
N THR A 93 -11.34 -47.32 28.50
CA THR A 93 -12.16 -47.28 29.71
C THR A 93 -13.02 -48.53 29.87
N LEU A 94 -13.63 -49.03 28.79
CA LEU A 94 -14.40 -50.28 28.81
C LEU A 94 -13.54 -51.48 29.21
N THR A 95 -12.34 -51.60 28.65
CA THR A 95 -11.41 -52.68 29.00
C THR A 95 -10.95 -52.60 30.46
N ALA A 96 -10.70 -51.38 30.97
CA ALA A 96 -10.32 -51.19 32.37
C ALA A 96 -11.44 -51.59 33.34
N ILE A 97 -12.71 -51.32 33.01
CA ILE A 97 -13.86 -51.71 33.83
C ILE A 97 -14.06 -53.22 33.83
N HIS A 98 -13.87 -53.90 32.70
CA HIS A 98 -14.01 -55.36 32.63
C HIS A 98 -12.90 -56.11 33.42
N LEU A 99 -11.74 -55.48 33.62
CA LEU A 99 -10.61 -56.10 34.31
C LEU A 99 -10.62 -55.87 35.83
N ALA A 100 -11.41 -54.92 36.33
CA ALA A 100 -11.57 -54.56 37.74
C ALA A 100 -12.68 -55.39 38.42
#